data_AF-A0A1B2E9T9-F1
#
_entry.id   AF-A0A1B2E9T9-F1
#
_cell.length_a   1.000
_cell.length_b   1.000
_cell.length_c   1.000
_cell.angle_alpha   90.00
_cell.angle_beta   90.00
_cell.angle_gamma   90.00
#
_symmetry.space_group_name_H-M   'P 1'
#
loop_
_entity.id
_entity.type
_entity.pdbx_description
1 polymer ?
#
loop_
_entity_poly.entity_id
_entity_poly.type
_entity_poly.pdbx_seq_one_letter_code
_entity_poly.pdbx_strand_id
1 'polypeptide(L)'
;MKKRMIAGIVATAILIPTAAFAAPTLIDMLTRTPMTAEQIKTDKVGKATLEKLYRAFPETKSFEIIEASTVQGVQTSIILQEKGGGSKKITLHTNSATGEIEHLIQENWEPKEKPLVALTDQEIKSKVDYLINNIYGSTKEYEFAMEQMENPDQKTLLLNYSEKGSKTPFYQVLVQDNTISVSVIGGETASSNITVEGFFSTDGKPDYFADAYLNDQNLFSLLNMSATELKQELAKGKSVVEIAASKNVSKQQVVDVIAKTQVDLQIEAERNGEIPNNNLSYEQLVKAIEPKVLQIIEHKSDRPANKS
;
A
#
# COMPACT_ATOMS: atom_id res chain seq x y z
N MET A 1 49.76 -61.11 13.24
CA MET A 1 49.15 -61.09 11.89
C MET A 1 47.83 -60.34 11.98
N LYS A 2 47.69 -59.15 11.37
CA LYS A 2 46.85 -58.89 10.15
C LYS A 2 45.36 -59.28 10.39
N LYS A 3 44.33 -58.41 10.33
CA LYS A 3 44.01 -57.31 9.40
C LYS A 3 42.91 -56.40 10.00
N ARG A 4 42.91 -55.13 9.60
CA ARG A 4 41.75 -54.21 9.62
C ARG A 4 40.74 -54.63 8.54
N MET A 5 39.44 -54.47 8.80
CA MET A 5 38.39 -54.26 7.79
C MET A 5 37.28 -53.38 8.41
N ILE A 6 36.97 -52.30 7.72
CA ILE A 6 35.84 -51.38 7.93
C ILE A 6 34.75 -51.79 6.92
N ALA A 7 33.51 -51.97 7.39
CA ALA A 7 32.25 -51.93 6.65
C ALA A 7 31.17 -52.25 7.69
N GLY A 8 30.06 -51.53 7.90
CA GLY A 8 29.23 -50.71 7.03
C GLY A 8 27.81 -50.95 7.54
N ILE A 9 27.34 -50.13 8.49
CA ILE A 9 25.98 -50.26 9.03
C ILE A 9 25.05 -49.54 8.04
N VAL A 10 24.32 -50.31 7.24
CA VAL A 10 23.16 -49.81 6.51
C VAL A 10 22.02 -49.70 7.52
N ALA A 11 21.83 -48.49 8.07
CA ALA A 11 20.62 -48.14 8.79
C ALA A 11 19.56 -47.75 7.75
N THR A 12 18.72 -48.70 7.36
CA THR A 12 17.48 -48.42 6.63
C THR A 12 16.53 -47.67 7.57
N ALA A 13 16.57 -46.34 7.53
CA ALA A 13 15.56 -45.50 8.16
C ALA A 13 14.26 -45.62 7.37
N ILE A 14 13.32 -46.38 7.91
CA ILE A 14 11.91 -46.33 7.52
C ILE A 14 11.37 -44.98 8.01
N LEU A 15 11.23 -44.02 7.10
CA LEU A 15 10.51 -42.77 7.34
C LEU A 15 9.08 -42.94 6.82
N ILE A 16 8.16 -43.26 7.74
CA ILE A 16 6.71 -43.12 7.55
C ILE A 16 6.33 -41.69 7.96
N PRO A 17 5.40 -41.03 7.23
CA PRO A 17 5.40 -39.59 7.05
C PRO A 17 4.81 -38.89 8.28
N THR A 18 5.61 -38.04 8.92
CA THR A 18 5.11 -37.13 9.95
C THR A 18 4.43 -35.94 9.29
N ALA A 19 3.09 -36.01 9.30
CA ALA A 19 2.16 -34.91 9.51
C ALA A 19 2.47 -33.58 8.79
N ALA A 20 1.74 -33.37 7.69
CA ALA A 20 0.91 -32.19 7.51
C ALA A 20 1.38 -30.92 8.23
N PHE A 21 2.35 -30.22 7.63
CA PHE A 21 2.06 -28.82 7.35
C PHE A 21 1.00 -28.85 6.25
N ALA A 22 -0.28 -28.93 6.65
CA ALA A 22 -1.25 -28.18 5.90
C ALA A 22 -0.77 -26.74 6.01
N ALA A 23 0.05 -26.31 5.04
CA ALA A 23 0.30 -24.89 4.85
C ALA A 23 -1.08 -24.22 4.83
N PRO A 24 -1.22 -23.04 5.46
CA PRO A 24 -2.48 -22.32 5.44
C PRO A 24 -3.02 -22.29 4.01
N THR A 25 -4.33 -22.47 3.86
CA THR A 25 -4.98 -22.37 2.55
C THR A 25 -4.58 -21.03 1.91
N LEU A 26 -3.97 -21.10 0.73
CA LEU A 26 -3.21 -20.02 0.07
C LEU A 26 -3.93 -18.66 -0.03
N ILE A 27 -5.26 -18.65 -0.08
CA ILE A 27 -6.08 -17.45 -0.08
C ILE A 27 -5.78 -16.56 1.15
N ASP A 28 -5.35 -17.11 2.29
CA ASP A 28 -5.12 -16.36 3.53
C ASP A 28 -3.72 -15.73 3.67
N MET A 29 -2.83 -15.85 2.67
CA MET A 29 -1.49 -15.21 2.67
C MET A 29 -1.27 -14.18 1.55
N LEU A 30 -2.21 -14.04 0.62
CA LEU A 30 -1.94 -13.48 -0.72
C LEU A 30 -2.65 -12.15 -0.97
N THR A 31 -1.99 -11.07 -0.55
CA THR A 31 -1.76 -9.93 -1.46
C THR A 31 -0.35 -9.39 -1.27
N ARG A 32 0.19 -9.39 -0.06
CA ARG A 32 1.50 -8.80 0.28
C ARG A 32 2.48 -9.84 0.84
N THR A 33 3.50 -10.19 0.07
CA THR A 33 4.58 -11.14 0.42
C THR A 33 5.67 -10.43 1.23
N PRO A 34 5.96 -10.82 2.48
CA PRO A 34 7.08 -10.28 3.25
C PRO A 34 8.41 -10.52 2.56
N MET A 35 9.31 -9.54 2.64
CA MET A 35 10.67 -9.62 2.11
C MET A 35 11.67 -9.36 3.22
N THR A 36 12.73 -10.17 3.26
CA THR A 36 13.88 -9.93 4.12
C THR A 36 14.73 -8.77 3.59
N ALA A 37 15.52 -8.16 4.45
CA ALA A 37 16.46 -7.11 4.07
C ALA A 37 17.44 -7.56 2.97
N GLU A 38 17.87 -8.82 2.98
CA GLU A 38 18.76 -9.37 1.94
C GLU A 38 18.04 -9.59 0.61
N GLN A 39 16.77 -10.00 0.64
CA GLN A 39 15.94 -10.09 -0.57
C GLN A 39 15.71 -8.72 -1.21
N ILE A 40 15.46 -7.67 -0.43
CA ILE A 40 15.29 -6.31 -0.95
C ILE A 40 16.56 -5.80 -1.65
N LYS A 41 17.75 -6.13 -1.12
CA LYS A 41 19.03 -5.69 -1.70
C LYS A 41 19.35 -6.39 -3.03
N THR A 42 18.76 -7.55 -3.29
CA THR A 42 18.98 -8.31 -4.53
C THR A 42 17.83 -8.18 -5.51
N ASP A 43 16.62 -7.85 -5.03
CA ASP A 43 15.46 -7.54 -5.86
C ASP A 43 15.68 -6.28 -6.71
N LYS A 44 15.22 -6.30 -7.96
CA LYS A 44 15.44 -5.20 -8.92
C LYS A 44 14.79 -3.90 -8.44
N VAL A 45 13.53 -3.96 -8.04
CA VAL A 45 12.74 -2.78 -7.62
C VAL A 45 13.19 -2.31 -6.25
N GLY A 46 13.35 -3.24 -5.30
CA GLY A 46 13.81 -2.97 -3.95
C GLY A 46 15.20 -2.33 -3.92
N LYS A 47 16.16 -2.88 -4.69
CA LYS A 47 17.51 -2.32 -4.81
C LYS A 47 17.50 -0.92 -5.41
N ALA A 48 16.77 -0.71 -6.51
CA ALA A 48 16.67 0.61 -7.13
C ALA A 48 16.04 1.64 -6.18
N THR A 49 15.01 1.24 -5.44
CA THR A 49 14.36 2.06 -4.41
C THR A 49 15.35 2.47 -3.33
N LEU A 50 16.12 1.52 -2.78
CA LEU A 50 17.15 1.79 -1.78
C LEU A 50 18.27 2.68 -2.32
N GLU A 51 18.76 2.44 -3.54
CA GLU A 51 19.80 3.27 -4.15
C GLU A 51 19.34 4.71 -4.34
N LYS A 52 18.08 4.90 -4.77
CA LYS A 52 17.47 6.22 -4.91
C LYS A 52 17.34 6.91 -3.55
N LEU A 53 16.84 6.19 -2.54
CA LEU A 53 16.77 6.69 -1.17
C LEU A 53 18.15 7.09 -0.63
N TYR A 54 19.17 6.26 -0.79
CA TYR A 54 20.52 6.52 -0.29
C TYR A 54 21.25 7.66 -1.00
N ARG A 55 20.84 7.99 -2.23
CA ARG A 55 21.32 9.19 -2.94
C ARG A 55 20.61 10.44 -2.43
N ALA A 56 19.31 10.36 -2.19
CA ALA A 56 18.49 11.45 -1.67
C ALA A 56 18.84 11.80 -0.21
N PHE A 57 18.99 10.78 0.64
CA PHE A 57 19.22 10.89 2.08
C PHE A 57 20.34 9.94 2.52
N PRO A 58 21.62 10.33 2.35
CA PRO A 58 22.77 9.46 2.62
C PRO A 58 22.84 8.87 4.03
N GLU A 59 22.29 9.57 5.03
CA GLU A 59 22.19 9.14 6.42
C GLU A 59 21.39 7.84 6.60
N THR A 60 20.43 7.59 5.70
CA THR A 60 19.58 6.38 5.74
C THR A 60 20.37 5.09 5.44
N LYS A 61 21.60 5.17 4.93
CA LYS A 61 22.50 4.01 4.82
C LYS A 61 22.82 3.38 6.18
N SER A 62 22.73 4.16 7.25
CA SER A 62 22.93 3.68 8.62
C SER A 62 21.69 3.03 9.20
N PHE A 63 20.51 3.22 8.58
CA PHE A 63 19.23 2.71 9.06
C PHE A 63 19.15 1.19 8.82
N GLU A 64 18.24 0.54 9.52
CA GLU A 64 17.90 -0.86 9.32
C GLU A 64 16.53 -1.01 8.67
N ILE A 65 16.40 -1.99 7.78
CA ILE A 65 15.11 -2.37 7.20
C ILE A 65 14.37 -3.18 8.27
N ILE A 66 13.32 -2.60 8.85
CA ILE A 66 12.52 -3.24 9.89
C ILE A 66 11.34 -4.02 9.32
N GLU A 67 10.87 -3.60 8.15
CA GLU A 67 9.79 -4.27 7.43
C GLU A 67 9.98 -4.04 5.94
N ALA A 68 9.75 -5.07 5.15
CA ALA A 68 9.63 -4.92 3.71
C ALA A 68 8.68 -5.99 3.18
N SER A 69 8.02 -5.68 2.08
CA SER A 69 7.06 -6.57 1.48
C SER A 69 6.71 -6.14 0.06
N THR A 70 6.15 -7.05 -0.73
CA THR A 70 5.75 -6.79 -2.10
C THR A 70 4.36 -7.35 -2.38
N VAL A 71 3.55 -6.57 -3.07
CA VAL A 71 2.37 -7.02 -3.79
C VAL A 71 2.81 -7.14 -5.24
N GLN A 72 2.85 -8.36 -5.74
CA GLN A 72 3.43 -8.62 -7.04
C GLN A 72 2.68 -7.87 -8.15
N GLY A 73 3.42 -7.28 -9.10
CA GLY A 73 2.86 -6.48 -10.18
C GLY A 73 2.32 -5.11 -9.76
N VAL A 74 2.17 -4.86 -8.46
CA VAL A 74 1.53 -3.66 -7.91
C VAL A 74 2.55 -2.79 -7.20
N GLN A 75 3.11 -3.26 -6.08
CA GLN A 75 3.86 -2.38 -5.18
C GLN A 75 4.89 -3.12 -4.31
N THR A 76 6.09 -2.56 -4.23
CA THR A 76 7.14 -2.93 -3.26
C THR A 76 7.18 -1.88 -2.16
N SER A 77 7.03 -2.30 -0.91
CA SER A 77 7.05 -1.44 0.27
C SER A 77 8.26 -1.72 1.14
N ILE A 78 8.96 -0.67 1.59
CA ILE A 78 10.16 -0.77 2.42
C ILE A 78 10.06 0.24 3.55
N ILE A 79 10.26 -0.23 4.79
CA ILE A 79 10.32 0.60 5.99
C ILE A 79 11.71 0.51 6.58
N LEU A 80 12.38 1.66 6.72
CA LEU A 80 13.67 1.79 7.37
C LEU A 80 13.55 2.59 8.67
N GLN A 81 14.29 2.18 9.70
CA GLN A 81 14.37 2.86 10.98
C GLN A 81 15.82 3.14 11.40
N GLU A 82 16.04 4.27 12.05
CA GLU A 82 17.33 4.62 12.64
C GLU A 82 17.76 3.61 13.72
N LYS A 83 19.00 3.10 13.61
CA LYS A 83 19.55 2.11 14.55
C LYS A 83 19.74 2.69 15.95
N GLY A 84 19.74 1.81 16.94
CA GLY A 84 20.07 2.19 18.32
C GLY A 84 18.93 2.86 19.09
N GLY A 85 17.67 2.58 18.70
CA GLY A 85 16.49 3.14 19.36
C GLY A 85 16.09 4.53 18.88
N GLY A 86 16.61 4.96 17.71
CA GLY A 86 16.19 6.19 17.06
C GLY A 86 14.72 6.15 16.64
N SER A 87 14.05 7.30 16.70
CA SER A 87 12.63 7.42 16.35
C SER A 87 12.40 7.66 14.86
N LYS A 88 13.45 8.02 14.10
CA LYS A 88 13.33 8.34 12.68
C LYS A 88 12.94 7.11 11.88
N LYS A 89 11.89 7.24 11.10
CA LYS A 89 11.46 6.23 10.13
C LYS A 89 11.26 6.84 8.76
N ILE A 90 11.47 6.01 7.74
CA ILE A 90 11.09 6.33 6.37
C ILE A 90 10.44 5.11 5.74
N THR A 91 9.27 5.32 5.17
CA THR A 91 8.51 4.32 4.44
C THR A 91 8.45 4.72 2.97
N LEU A 92 8.71 3.76 2.09
CA LEU A 92 8.66 3.93 0.65
C LEU A 92 7.73 2.89 0.07
N HIS A 93 6.81 3.33 -0.78
CA HIS A 93 6.01 2.48 -1.63
C HIS A 93 6.37 2.75 -3.08
N THR A 94 6.84 1.72 -3.74
CA THR A 94 7.34 1.78 -5.12
C THR A 94 6.46 0.92 -5.99
N ASN A 95 6.00 1.45 -7.11
CA ASN A 95 5.31 0.66 -8.13
C ASN A 95 6.20 -0.50 -8.60
N SER A 96 5.71 -1.73 -8.51
CA SER A 96 6.53 -2.90 -8.87
C SER A 96 6.78 -3.03 -10.37
N ALA A 97 5.95 -2.41 -11.22
CA ALA A 97 6.12 -2.42 -12.67
C ALA A 97 7.09 -1.32 -13.15
N THR A 98 6.93 -0.09 -12.67
CA THR A 98 7.73 1.07 -13.12
C THR A 98 9.00 1.27 -12.31
N GLY A 99 9.01 0.82 -11.06
CA GLY A 99 10.07 1.15 -10.10
C GLY A 99 10.01 2.60 -9.61
N GLU A 100 8.95 3.33 -9.91
CA GLU A 100 8.73 4.68 -9.40
C GLU A 100 8.23 4.63 -7.97
N ILE A 101 8.82 5.44 -7.10
CA ILE A 101 8.29 5.66 -5.76
C ILE A 101 7.00 6.45 -5.96
N GLU A 102 5.87 5.92 -5.49
CA GLU A 102 4.55 6.56 -5.59
C GLU A 102 4.17 7.22 -4.26
N HIS A 103 4.62 6.63 -3.15
CA HIS A 103 4.36 7.15 -1.81
C HIS A 103 5.61 7.12 -0.95
N LEU A 104 5.80 8.20 -0.18
CA LEU A 104 6.89 8.32 0.77
C LEU A 104 6.36 8.90 2.07
N ILE A 105 6.77 8.32 3.19
CA ILE A 105 6.45 8.81 4.53
C ILE A 105 7.75 9.01 5.32
N GLN A 106 7.96 10.20 5.87
CA GLN A 106 9.00 10.49 6.85
C GLN A 106 8.37 10.72 8.21
N GLU A 107 8.83 10.01 9.23
CA GLU A 107 8.33 10.14 10.61
C GLU A 107 9.47 10.49 11.57
N ASN A 108 9.22 11.44 12.47
CA ASN A 108 10.11 11.85 13.56
C ASN A 108 11.47 12.41 13.11
N TRP A 109 11.50 13.10 11.96
CA TRP A 109 12.72 13.72 11.45
C TRP A 109 13.07 15.03 12.17
N GLU A 110 12.07 15.70 12.75
CA GLU A 110 12.29 16.86 13.63
C GLU A 110 12.39 16.43 15.11
N PRO A 111 13.12 17.20 15.94
CA PRO A 111 13.18 16.95 17.37
C PRO A 111 11.81 17.06 18.04
N LYS A 112 11.58 16.30 19.11
CA LYS A 112 10.30 16.28 19.84
C LYS A 112 9.95 17.65 20.43
N GLU A 113 10.96 18.45 20.75
CA GLU A 113 10.83 19.80 21.31
C GLU A 113 10.38 20.83 20.25
N LYS A 114 10.56 20.53 18.95
CA LYS A 114 10.14 21.38 17.83
C LYS A 114 9.57 20.51 16.69
N PRO A 115 8.36 19.92 16.88
CA PRO A 115 7.75 19.07 15.87
C PRO A 115 7.37 19.85 14.62
N LEU A 116 7.12 19.17 13.49
CA LEU A 116 6.76 19.80 12.22
C LEU A 116 5.59 20.78 12.34
N VAL A 117 4.55 20.44 13.10
CA VAL A 117 3.37 21.32 13.29
C VAL A 117 3.66 22.63 14.01
N ALA A 118 4.79 22.72 14.74
CA ALA A 118 5.28 23.93 15.41
C ALA A 118 6.13 24.82 14.51
N LEU A 119 6.44 24.37 13.29
CA LEU A 119 7.15 25.17 12.29
C LEU A 119 6.21 26.15 11.58
N THR A 120 6.80 27.18 11.00
CA THR A 120 6.10 28.10 10.09
C THR A 120 5.76 27.42 8.77
N ASP A 121 4.73 27.92 8.08
CA ASP A 121 4.31 27.38 6.79
C ASP A 121 5.46 27.39 5.76
N GLN A 122 6.33 28.39 5.80
CA GLN A 122 7.51 28.47 4.94
C GLN A 122 8.57 27.41 5.28
N GLU A 123 8.80 27.12 6.56
CA GLU A 123 9.70 26.04 7.00
C GLU A 123 9.14 24.67 6.58
N ILE A 124 7.83 24.45 6.77
CA ILE A 124 7.15 23.21 6.36
C ILE A 124 7.26 23.04 4.84
N LYS A 125 6.91 24.08 4.08
CA LYS A 125 7.04 24.06 2.62
C LYS A 125 8.46 23.75 2.19
N SER A 126 9.47 24.36 2.82
CA SER A 126 10.88 24.13 2.46
C SER A 126 11.30 22.69 2.70
N LYS A 127 10.79 22.04 3.76
CA LYS A 127 11.04 20.61 4.04
C LYS A 127 10.34 19.70 3.04
N VAL A 128 9.08 20.00 2.71
CA VAL A 128 8.33 19.26 1.69
C VAL A 128 8.97 19.41 0.31
N ASP A 129 9.37 20.63 -0.08
CA ASP A 129 10.09 20.87 -1.32
C ASP A 129 11.40 20.09 -1.36
N TYR A 130 12.17 20.07 -0.26
CA TYR A 130 13.40 19.29 -0.18
C TYR A 130 13.12 17.79 -0.38
N LEU A 131 12.07 17.26 0.23
CA LEU A 131 11.66 15.87 0.09
C LEU A 131 11.28 15.55 -1.37
N ILE A 132 10.47 16.41 -1.99
CA ILE A 132 10.02 16.20 -3.36
C ILE A 132 11.21 16.30 -4.34
N ASN A 133 12.03 17.33 -4.19
CA ASN A 133 13.19 17.58 -5.06
C ASN A 133 14.20 16.44 -5.08
N ASN A 134 14.44 15.80 -3.92
CA ASN A 134 15.42 14.72 -3.84
C ASN A 134 14.89 13.37 -4.30
N ILE A 135 13.57 13.13 -4.21
CA ILE A 135 12.97 11.83 -4.52
C ILE A 135 12.27 11.84 -5.88
N TYR A 136 11.43 12.82 -6.18
CA TYR A 136 10.61 12.83 -7.39
C TYR A 136 11.17 13.76 -8.47
N GLY A 137 12.03 14.71 -8.09
CA GLY A 137 12.61 15.69 -9.00
C GLY A 137 12.04 17.08 -8.77
N SER A 138 12.27 18.01 -9.70
CA SER A 138 12.14 19.43 -9.39
C SER A 138 10.70 19.91 -9.15
N THR A 139 10.48 20.68 -8.08
CA THR A 139 9.21 21.38 -7.81
C THR A 139 9.03 22.70 -8.59
N LYS A 140 10.00 23.11 -9.44
CA LYS A 140 9.99 24.42 -10.12
C LYS A 140 8.81 24.63 -11.08
N GLU A 141 8.33 23.55 -11.68
CA GLU A 141 7.20 23.58 -12.63
C GLU A 141 5.85 23.51 -11.92
N TYR A 142 5.84 23.45 -10.59
CA TYR A 142 4.63 23.29 -9.79
C TYR A 142 4.30 24.58 -9.02
N GLU A 143 3.02 24.87 -8.96
CA GLU A 143 2.41 25.78 -7.99
C GLU A 143 1.92 24.96 -6.81
N PHE A 144 1.95 25.55 -5.60
CA PHE A 144 1.50 24.87 -4.40
C PHE A 144 0.37 25.64 -3.72
N ALA A 145 -0.58 24.91 -3.16
CA ALA A 145 -1.58 25.40 -2.22
C ALA A 145 -1.40 24.66 -0.89
N MET A 146 -1.54 25.36 0.23
CA MET A 146 -1.49 24.77 1.57
C MET A 146 -2.78 25.13 2.30
N GLU A 147 -3.45 24.11 2.83
CA GLU A 147 -4.70 24.24 3.55
C GLU A 147 -4.61 23.49 4.88
N GLN A 148 -5.12 24.09 5.95
CA GLN A 148 -5.31 23.39 7.21
C GLN A 148 -6.64 22.65 7.17
N MET A 149 -6.60 21.34 7.44
CA MET A 149 -7.82 20.53 7.52
C MET A 149 -8.58 20.85 8.81
N GLU A 150 -9.91 20.85 8.75
CA GLU A 150 -10.78 20.96 9.93
C GLU A 150 -10.72 19.67 10.74
N ASN A 151 -9.77 19.62 11.68
CA ASN A 151 -9.67 18.56 12.68
C ASN A 151 -9.61 19.21 14.08
N PRO A 152 -10.59 18.93 14.96
CA PRO A 152 -10.68 19.57 16.28
C PRO A 152 -9.51 19.22 17.21
N ASP A 153 -8.86 18.07 17.01
CA ASP A 153 -7.89 17.53 17.98
C ASP A 153 -6.43 17.61 17.49
N GLN A 154 -6.18 17.84 16.20
CA GLN A 154 -4.82 17.85 15.63
C GLN A 154 -4.68 18.82 14.45
N LYS A 155 -3.54 19.52 14.37
CA LYS A 155 -3.19 20.33 13.20
C LYS A 155 -2.69 19.44 12.07
N THR A 156 -3.53 19.23 11.06
CA THR A 156 -3.16 18.57 9.81
C THR A 156 -3.10 19.60 8.68
N LEU A 157 -1.99 19.65 7.95
CA LEU A 157 -1.84 20.49 6.76
C LEU A 157 -1.85 19.60 5.52
N LEU A 158 -2.65 20.01 4.53
CA LEU A 158 -2.69 19.45 3.20
C LEU A 158 -1.95 20.41 2.26
N LEU A 159 -0.90 19.95 1.59
CA LEU A 159 -0.23 20.68 0.54
C LEU A 159 -0.48 19.99 -0.80
N ASN A 160 -1.01 20.74 -1.76
CA ASN A 160 -1.28 20.29 -3.12
C ASN A 160 -0.30 20.96 -4.07
N TYR A 161 0.50 20.18 -4.79
CA TYR A 161 1.42 20.68 -5.82
C TYR A 161 0.84 20.35 -7.19
N SER A 162 0.48 21.37 -7.96
CA SER A 162 -0.10 21.25 -9.30
C SER A 162 0.87 21.80 -10.33
N GLU A 163 1.00 21.17 -11.49
CA GLU A 163 1.75 21.79 -12.59
C GLU A 163 1.17 23.18 -12.91
N LYS A 164 2.01 24.15 -13.27
CA LYS A 164 1.56 25.51 -13.61
C LYS A 164 0.46 25.49 -14.66
N GLY A 165 -0.71 26.02 -14.31
CA GLY A 165 -1.89 26.03 -15.17
C GLY A 165 -2.78 24.79 -15.07
N SER A 166 -2.41 23.77 -14.29
CA SER A 166 -3.25 22.63 -13.95
C SER A 166 -4.23 22.97 -12.83
N LYS A 167 -5.43 22.39 -12.88
CA LYS A 167 -6.42 22.44 -11.78
C LYS A 167 -6.36 21.22 -10.87
N THR A 168 -5.64 20.19 -11.28
CA THR A 168 -5.49 18.95 -10.52
C THR A 168 -4.07 18.87 -9.95
N PRO A 169 -3.93 18.56 -8.65
CA PRO A 169 -2.63 18.34 -8.06
C PRO A 169 -1.97 17.10 -8.64
N PHE A 170 -0.65 17.18 -8.79
CA PHE A 170 0.23 16.09 -9.18
C PHE A 170 0.84 15.42 -7.96
N TYR A 171 1.25 16.21 -6.96
CA TYR A 171 1.60 15.69 -5.63
C TYR A 171 0.61 16.17 -4.59
N GLN A 172 0.26 15.28 -3.68
CA GLN A 172 -0.48 15.59 -2.47
C GLN A 172 0.36 15.24 -1.26
N VAL A 173 0.48 16.19 -0.33
CA VAL A 173 1.30 16.03 0.87
C VAL A 173 0.45 16.27 2.10
N LEU A 174 0.50 15.34 3.04
CA LEU A 174 -0.10 15.46 4.36
C LEU A 174 1.01 15.67 5.38
N VAL A 175 0.90 16.74 6.17
CA VAL A 175 1.76 17.00 7.31
C VAL A 175 0.91 16.93 8.56
N GLN A 176 1.22 15.96 9.43
CA GLN A 176 0.51 15.72 10.67
C GLN A 176 1.53 15.38 11.75
N ASP A 177 1.42 16.03 12.91
CA ASP A 177 2.35 15.88 14.04
C ASP A 177 3.84 16.05 13.65
N ASN A 178 4.56 14.94 13.52
CA ASN A 178 5.96 14.90 13.11
C ASN A 178 6.17 13.97 11.90
N THR A 179 5.14 13.89 11.05
CA THR A 179 5.09 13.07 9.85
C THR A 179 4.85 13.92 8.61
N ILE A 180 5.61 13.65 7.54
CA ILE A 180 5.36 14.14 6.19
C ILE A 180 5.06 12.93 5.31
N SER A 181 3.88 12.90 4.70
CA SER A 181 3.45 11.86 3.77
C SER A 181 3.25 12.50 2.39
N VAL A 182 4.00 12.07 1.38
CA VAL A 182 3.95 12.57 0.00
C VAL A 182 3.40 11.47 -0.90
N SER A 183 2.37 11.78 -1.68
CA SER A 183 1.77 10.90 -2.68
C SER A 183 1.87 11.53 -4.06
N VAL A 184 2.27 10.73 -5.05
CA VAL A 184 2.11 11.05 -6.48
C VAL A 184 0.69 10.65 -6.87
N ILE A 185 -0.09 11.62 -7.36
CA ILE A 185 -1.51 11.45 -7.72
C ILE A 185 -1.84 11.90 -9.15
N GLY A 186 -0.89 12.52 -9.84
CA GLY A 186 -0.98 12.87 -11.27
C GLY A 186 0.15 12.24 -12.09
N GLY A 187 -0.01 12.24 -13.42
CA GLY A 187 0.97 11.68 -14.37
C GLY A 187 0.61 10.29 -14.90
N GLU A 188 1.28 9.86 -15.98
CA GLU A 188 1.22 8.48 -16.47
C GLU A 188 2.09 7.59 -15.56
N THR A 189 1.57 7.17 -14.40
CA THR A 189 2.06 5.92 -13.80
C THR A 189 1.82 4.82 -14.83
N ALA A 190 2.82 4.00 -15.19
CA ALA A 190 2.62 2.91 -16.15
C ALA A 190 1.76 1.77 -15.56
N SER A 191 0.49 2.12 -15.41
CA SER A 191 -0.74 1.36 -15.36
C SER A 191 -1.83 2.37 -15.78
N SER A 192 -1.67 2.94 -16.98
CA SER A 192 -2.51 4.01 -17.53
C SER A 192 -3.91 3.56 -17.95
N ASN A 193 -4.43 2.50 -17.31
CA ASN A 193 -5.84 2.15 -17.34
C ASN A 193 -6.51 2.20 -15.96
N ILE A 194 -5.77 2.44 -14.87
CA ILE A 194 -6.32 2.41 -13.50
C ILE A 194 -6.24 3.82 -12.91
N THR A 195 -7.20 4.68 -13.26
CA THR A 195 -7.47 5.96 -12.58
C THR A 195 -8.17 5.69 -11.25
N VAL A 196 -7.37 5.51 -10.21
CA VAL A 196 -7.88 5.02 -8.92
C VAL A 196 -7.26 5.89 -7.82
N GLU A 197 -8.00 6.94 -7.45
CA GLU A 197 -7.61 7.98 -6.48
C GLU A 197 -7.55 7.43 -5.05
N GLY A 198 -6.40 7.57 -4.36
CA GLY A 198 -6.18 7.55 -2.89
C GLY A 198 -6.69 6.33 -2.07
N PHE A 199 -6.16 6.13 -0.87
CA PHE A 199 -6.55 5.00 -0.01
C PHE A 199 -7.97 5.14 0.58
N PHE A 200 -8.77 4.06 0.59
CA PHE A 200 -9.94 3.94 1.46
C PHE A 200 -9.51 3.93 2.94
N SER A 201 -10.39 4.31 3.86
CA SER A 201 -10.07 4.44 5.28
C SER A 201 -11.10 3.77 6.19
N THR A 202 -10.61 3.14 7.25
CA THR A 202 -11.38 2.56 8.35
C THR A 202 -10.89 3.21 9.64
N ASP A 203 -11.82 3.74 10.44
CA ASP A 203 -11.52 4.47 11.69
C ASP A 203 -10.51 5.63 11.54
N GLY A 204 -10.59 6.34 10.40
CA GLY A 204 -9.70 7.46 10.09
C GLY A 204 -8.26 7.05 9.75
N LYS A 205 -7.99 5.75 9.56
CA LYS A 205 -6.70 5.22 9.11
C LYS A 205 -6.84 4.57 7.72
N PRO A 206 -5.79 4.59 6.88
CA PRO A 206 -5.81 3.89 5.61
C PRO A 206 -6.11 2.39 5.81
N ASP A 207 -7.07 1.88 5.03
CA ASP A 207 -7.46 0.47 5.00
C ASP A 207 -7.09 -0.12 3.64
N TYR A 208 -5.85 -0.63 3.56
CA TYR A 208 -5.31 -1.25 2.35
C TYR A 208 -6.07 -2.50 1.92
N PHE A 209 -6.75 -3.17 2.85
CA PHE A 209 -7.53 -4.37 2.54
C PHE A 209 -8.85 -3.98 1.87
N ALA A 210 -9.57 -2.99 2.41
CA ALA A 210 -10.74 -2.45 1.74
C ALA A 210 -10.38 -1.79 0.39
N ASP A 211 -9.25 -1.08 0.33
CA ASP A 211 -8.78 -0.42 -0.87
C ASP A 211 -8.57 -1.38 -2.03
N ALA A 212 -7.90 -2.52 -1.79
CA ALA A 212 -7.64 -3.51 -2.83
C ALA A 212 -8.91 -4.04 -3.52
N TYR A 213 -10.09 -3.93 -2.90
CA TYR A 213 -11.37 -4.42 -3.41
C TYR A 213 -12.32 -3.31 -3.86
N LEU A 214 -12.31 -2.16 -3.19
CA LEU A 214 -13.25 -1.06 -3.44
C LEU A 214 -12.73 -0.05 -4.45
N ASN A 215 -11.42 -0.04 -4.68
CA ASN A 215 -10.79 0.84 -5.65
C ASN A 215 -10.82 0.23 -7.05
N ASP A 216 -12.03 -0.09 -7.53
CA ASP A 216 -12.30 -0.82 -8.76
C ASP A 216 -13.16 0.02 -9.72
N GLN A 217 -12.66 0.26 -10.94
CA GLN A 217 -13.39 0.98 -11.99
C GLN A 217 -14.69 0.30 -12.41
N ASN A 218 -14.75 -1.03 -12.41
CA ASN A 218 -15.97 -1.77 -12.72
C ASN A 218 -17.02 -1.56 -11.64
N LEU A 219 -16.59 -1.47 -10.37
CA LEU A 219 -17.46 -1.12 -9.25
C LEU A 219 -17.98 0.32 -9.36
N PHE A 220 -17.10 1.29 -9.67
CA PHE A 220 -17.48 2.69 -9.90
C PHE A 220 -18.49 2.84 -11.03
N SER A 221 -18.27 2.11 -12.12
CA SER A 221 -19.18 2.06 -13.27
C SER A 221 -20.53 1.44 -12.91
N LEU A 222 -20.52 0.32 -12.17
CA LEU A 222 -21.73 -0.35 -11.69
C LEU A 222 -22.57 0.58 -10.80
N LEU A 223 -21.90 1.30 -9.90
CA LEU A 223 -22.52 2.24 -8.97
C LEU A 223 -22.76 3.62 -9.59
N ASN A 224 -22.38 3.87 -10.85
CA ASN A 224 -22.44 5.19 -11.47
C ASN A 224 -21.98 6.31 -10.52
N MET A 225 -20.78 6.16 -9.96
CA MET A 225 -20.15 7.11 -9.04
C MET A 225 -18.64 7.02 -9.10
N SER A 226 -17.97 8.13 -8.79
CA SER A 226 -16.51 8.21 -8.67
C SER A 226 -15.99 7.58 -7.37
N ALA A 227 -14.68 7.30 -7.33
CA ALA A 227 -13.96 6.86 -6.13
C ALA A 227 -14.17 7.84 -4.96
N THR A 228 -14.05 9.14 -5.23
CA THR A 228 -14.25 10.21 -4.24
C THR A 228 -15.68 10.23 -3.68
N GLU A 229 -16.70 10.06 -4.52
CA GLU A 229 -18.10 9.99 -4.06
C GLU A 229 -18.36 8.73 -3.23
N LEU A 230 -17.81 7.58 -3.62
CA LEU A 230 -17.92 6.35 -2.85
C LEU A 230 -17.31 6.53 -1.46
N LYS A 231 -16.10 7.11 -1.36
CA LYS A 231 -15.44 7.40 -0.08
C LYS A 231 -16.26 8.33 0.81
N GLN A 232 -16.86 9.38 0.25
CA GLN A 232 -17.70 10.30 1.01
C GLN A 232 -18.94 9.61 1.58
N GLU A 233 -19.56 8.70 0.84
CA GLU A 233 -20.71 7.94 1.33
C GLU A 233 -20.31 6.91 2.41
N LEU A 234 -19.16 6.26 2.28
CA LEU A 234 -18.61 5.38 3.31
C LEU A 234 -18.29 6.17 4.60
N ALA A 235 -17.67 7.36 4.47
CA ALA A 235 -17.39 8.24 5.60
C ALA A 235 -18.66 8.73 6.35
N LYS A 236 -19.83 8.70 5.69
CA LYS A 236 -21.13 8.96 6.33
C LYS A 236 -21.66 7.76 7.14
N GLY A 237 -20.90 6.66 7.21
CA GLY A 237 -21.23 5.43 7.94
C GLY A 237 -22.11 4.46 7.16
N LYS A 238 -22.22 4.62 5.84
CA LYS A 238 -22.94 3.66 4.98
C LYS A 238 -22.01 2.54 4.57
N SER A 239 -22.56 1.35 4.34
CA SER A 239 -21.82 0.27 3.66
C SER A 239 -21.96 0.36 2.14
N VAL A 240 -21.08 -0.32 1.41
CA VAL A 240 -21.15 -0.41 -0.06
C VAL A 240 -22.47 -1.05 -0.49
N VAL A 241 -22.97 -2.03 0.26
CA VAL A 241 -24.28 -2.66 0.00
C VAL A 241 -25.43 -1.66 0.12
N GLU A 242 -25.40 -0.76 1.11
CA GLU A 242 -26.44 0.27 1.28
C GLU A 242 -26.38 1.32 0.17
N ILE A 243 -25.16 1.70 -0.25
CA ILE A 243 -24.94 2.62 -1.36
C ILE A 243 -25.44 1.97 -2.67
N ALA A 244 -25.10 0.71 -2.92
CA ALA A 244 -25.57 -0.05 -4.07
C ALA A 244 -27.09 -0.17 -4.12
N ALA A 245 -27.73 -0.51 -2.98
CA ALA A 245 -29.18 -0.61 -2.88
C ALA A 245 -29.87 0.74 -3.21
N SER A 246 -29.29 1.86 -2.77
CA SER A 246 -29.81 3.21 -3.10
C SER A 246 -29.77 3.54 -4.60
N LYS A 247 -28.98 2.78 -5.37
CA LYS A 247 -28.80 2.92 -6.81
C LYS A 247 -29.44 1.78 -7.61
N ASN A 248 -30.31 0.98 -6.98
CA ASN A 248 -30.94 -0.21 -7.58
C ASN A 248 -29.94 -1.28 -8.04
N VAL A 249 -28.75 -1.33 -7.43
CA VAL A 249 -27.75 -2.37 -7.64
C VAL A 249 -27.89 -3.39 -6.50
N SER A 250 -28.06 -4.67 -6.87
CA SER A 250 -28.17 -5.73 -5.88
C SER A 250 -26.82 -6.06 -5.24
N LYS A 251 -26.86 -6.58 -4.02
CA LYS A 251 -25.67 -7.09 -3.31
C LYS A 251 -24.88 -8.08 -4.15
N GLN A 252 -25.56 -9.01 -4.82
CA GLN A 252 -24.89 -10.02 -5.64
C GLN A 252 -24.15 -9.39 -6.82
N GLN A 253 -24.71 -8.37 -7.46
CA GLN A 253 -24.01 -7.67 -8.56
C GLN A 253 -22.72 -7.00 -8.09
N VAL A 254 -22.70 -6.45 -6.87
CA VAL A 254 -21.47 -5.89 -6.27
C VAL A 254 -20.46 -7.00 -6.02
N VAL A 255 -20.90 -8.12 -5.44
CA VAL A 255 -20.03 -9.29 -5.18
C VAL A 255 -19.43 -9.79 -6.49
N ASP A 256 -20.26 -10.01 -7.51
CA ASP A 256 -19.86 -10.57 -8.79
C ASP A 256 -18.84 -9.66 -9.49
N VAL A 257 -19.06 -8.35 -9.49
CA VAL A 257 -18.13 -7.39 -10.13
C VAL A 257 -16.78 -7.40 -9.44
N ILE A 258 -16.74 -7.25 -8.11
CA ILE A 258 -15.48 -7.21 -7.36
C ILE A 258 -14.77 -8.56 -7.46
N ALA A 259 -15.49 -9.67 -7.25
CA ALA A 259 -14.91 -11.01 -7.33
C ALA A 259 -14.33 -11.27 -8.72
N LYS A 260 -15.06 -10.90 -9.79
CA LYS A 260 -14.58 -11.02 -11.16
C LYS A 260 -13.31 -10.21 -11.39
N THR A 261 -13.27 -8.94 -11.02
CA THR A 261 -12.07 -8.10 -11.19
C THR A 261 -10.86 -8.74 -10.51
N GLN A 262 -11.01 -9.21 -9.26
CA GLN A 262 -9.92 -9.83 -8.51
C GLN A 262 -9.47 -11.18 -9.12
N VAL A 263 -10.40 -11.99 -9.60
CA VAL A 263 -10.09 -13.27 -10.25
C VAL A 263 -9.44 -13.05 -11.61
N ASP A 264 -9.86 -12.06 -12.38
CA ASP A 264 -9.27 -11.71 -13.67
C ASP A 264 -7.82 -11.24 -13.46
N LEU A 265 -7.56 -10.37 -12.47
CA LEU A 265 -6.22 -9.96 -12.07
C LEU A 265 -5.35 -11.15 -11.65
N GLN A 266 -5.92 -12.09 -10.88
CA GLN A 266 -5.23 -13.29 -10.45
C GLN A 266 -4.86 -14.20 -11.64
N ILE A 267 -5.79 -14.47 -12.56
CA ILE A 267 -5.54 -15.32 -13.72
C ILE A 267 -4.54 -14.67 -14.67
N GLU A 268 -4.60 -13.35 -14.85
CA GLU A 268 -3.62 -12.61 -15.65
C GLU A 268 -2.22 -12.72 -15.03
N ALA A 269 -2.10 -12.54 -13.71
CA ALA A 269 -0.84 -12.72 -13.01
C ALA A 269 -0.32 -14.17 -13.09
N GLU A 270 -1.19 -15.19 -13.02
CA GLU A 270 -0.80 -16.60 -13.23
C GLU A 270 -0.31 -16.85 -14.65
N ARG A 271 -1.00 -16.28 -15.65
CA ARG A 271 -0.66 -16.42 -17.07
C ARG A 271 0.65 -15.73 -17.42
N ASN A 272 0.92 -14.58 -16.81
CA ASN A 272 2.16 -13.83 -16.97
C ASN A 272 3.34 -14.45 -16.21
N GLY A 273 3.09 -15.51 -15.43
CA GLY A 273 4.10 -16.17 -14.59
C GLY A 273 4.54 -15.30 -13.41
N GLU A 274 3.72 -14.32 -13.06
CA GLU A 274 3.93 -13.47 -11.89
C GLU A 274 3.68 -14.34 -10.65
N ILE A 275 2.47 -14.87 -10.46
CA ILE A 275 2.17 -15.78 -9.35
C ILE A 275 2.15 -17.26 -9.81
N PRO A 276 2.46 -18.22 -8.93
CA PRO A 276 2.31 -19.64 -9.26
C PRO A 276 0.85 -19.96 -9.60
N ASN A 277 0.64 -20.67 -10.71
CA ASN A 277 -0.68 -21.17 -11.08
C ASN A 277 -1.23 -22.09 -9.97
N ASN A 278 -2.37 -21.72 -9.39
CA ASN A 278 -2.99 -22.48 -8.29
C ASN A 278 -3.82 -23.69 -8.78
N ASN A 279 -3.94 -23.87 -10.10
CA ASN A 279 -4.74 -24.88 -10.80
C ASN A 279 -6.23 -24.87 -10.44
N LEU A 280 -6.74 -23.77 -9.90
CA LEU A 280 -8.16 -23.58 -9.60
C LEU A 280 -8.89 -23.08 -10.85
N SER A 281 -10.12 -23.54 -11.03
CA SER A 281 -10.98 -22.99 -12.07
C SER A 281 -11.44 -21.58 -11.70
N TYR A 282 -11.84 -20.80 -12.70
CA TYR A 282 -12.44 -19.48 -12.52
C TYR A 282 -13.54 -19.46 -11.45
N GLU A 283 -14.45 -20.45 -11.50
CA GLU A 283 -15.55 -20.56 -10.55
C GLU A 283 -15.08 -20.87 -9.12
N GLN A 284 -14.01 -21.66 -8.97
CA GLN A 284 -13.41 -21.94 -7.68
C GLN A 284 -12.73 -20.70 -7.09
N LEU A 285 -12.11 -19.87 -7.93
CA LEU A 285 -11.51 -18.60 -7.52
C LEU A 285 -12.56 -17.58 -7.10
N VAL A 286 -13.67 -17.47 -7.83
CA VAL A 286 -14.80 -16.61 -7.45
C VAL A 286 -15.38 -17.04 -6.10
N LYS A 287 -15.62 -18.34 -5.90
CA LYS A 287 -16.12 -18.87 -4.60
C LYS A 287 -15.14 -18.65 -3.45
N ALA A 288 -13.84 -18.73 -3.74
CA ALA A 288 -12.79 -18.51 -2.76
C ALA A 288 -12.74 -17.07 -2.25
N ILE A 289 -13.03 -16.09 -3.11
CA ILE A 289 -12.91 -14.68 -2.77
C ILE A 289 -14.21 -14.07 -2.24
N GLU A 290 -15.36 -14.66 -2.58
CA GLU A 290 -16.69 -14.19 -2.18
C GLU A 290 -16.84 -13.83 -0.69
N PRO A 291 -16.37 -14.64 0.29
CA PRO A 291 -16.47 -14.29 1.72
C PRO A 291 -15.74 -12.99 2.09
N LYS A 292 -14.61 -12.71 1.43
CA LYS A 292 -13.81 -11.50 1.68
C LYS A 292 -14.49 -10.27 1.08
N VAL A 293 -15.03 -10.42 -0.13
CA VAL A 293 -15.83 -9.38 -0.77
C VAL A 293 -17.01 -9.03 0.14
N LEU A 294 -17.72 -10.03 0.66
CA LEU A 294 -18.84 -9.84 1.60
C LEU A 294 -18.43 -9.05 2.84
N GLN A 295 -17.30 -9.41 3.47
CA GLN A 295 -16.79 -8.70 4.64
C GLN A 295 -16.55 -7.22 4.37
N ILE A 296 -16.00 -6.88 3.20
CA ILE A 296 -15.66 -5.50 2.85
C ILE A 296 -16.92 -4.70 2.49
N ILE A 297 -17.82 -5.25 1.67
CA ILE A 297 -18.98 -4.50 1.18
C ILE A 297 -20.05 -4.30 2.26
N GLU A 298 -20.08 -5.16 3.28
CA GLU A 298 -20.99 -5.07 4.42
C GLU A 298 -20.45 -4.21 5.55
N HIS A 299 -19.14 -3.94 5.57
CA HIS A 299 -18.52 -3.11 6.58
C HIS A 299 -19.12 -1.69 6.56
N LYS A 300 -19.39 -1.16 7.75
CA LYS A 300 -19.80 0.23 7.96
C LYS A 300 -18.71 0.92 8.73
N SER A 301 -18.27 2.07 8.25
CA SER A 301 -17.36 2.92 9.00
C SER A 301 -18.03 3.34 10.30
N ASP A 302 -17.34 3.15 11.44
CA ASP A 302 -17.87 3.60 12.72
C ASP A 302 -18.05 5.12 12.70
N ARG A 303 -19.27 5.57 12.97
CA ARG A 303 -19.56 6.99 13.15
C ARG A 303 -18.75 7.44 14.37
N PRO A 304 -17.92 8.51 14.31
CA PRO A 304 -17.28 9.02 15.51
C PRO A 304 -18.39 9.30 16.52
N ALA A 305 -18.36 8.58 17.63
CA ALA A 305 -19.31 8.77 18.70
C ALA A 305 -19.16 10.23 19.16
N ASN A 306 -20.20 11.04 18.92
CA ASN A 306 -20.36 12.32 19.58
C ASN A 306 -20.29 12.05 21.09
N LYS A 307 -19.11 12.24 21.68
CA LYS A 307 -18.98 12.37 23.12
C LYS A 307 -19.49 13.77 23.45
N SER A 308 -20.79 13.82 23.74
CA SER A 308 -21.45 14.92 24.45
C SER A 308 -20.77 15.21 25.78
#